data_AF-A0A935R082-F1
#
_entry.id   AF-A0A935R082-F1
#
_cell.length_a   1.000
_cell.length_b   1.000
_cell.length_c   1.000
_cell.angle_alpha   90.00
_cell.angle_beta   90.00
_cell.angle_gamma   90.00
#
_symmetry.space_group_name_H-M   'P 1'
#
loop_
_entity.id
_entity.type
_entity.pdbx_description
1 polymer ?
#
loop_
_entity_poly.entity_id
_entity_poly.type
_entity_poly.pdbx_seq_one_letter_code
_entity_poly.pdbx_strand_id
1 'polypeptide(L)'
;MRQRADEHGLTILLTTHSPVVLNEFSREPSQVYIIERGPEADDADRSEVLPLTEARDPNWLSHFELGDLYAAEDIASQSALAAVGA
;
A
#
# COMPACT_ATOMS: atom_id res chain seq x y z
N MET A 1 16.49 11.88 -7.08
CA MET A 1 16.40 10.41 -7.20
C MET A 1 15.60 10.03 -8.45
N ARG A 2 14.32 10.41 -8.58
CA ARG A 2 13.47 10.13 -9.77
C ARG A 2 14.08 10.58 -11.10
N GLN A 3 14.42 11.87 -11.24
CA GLN A 3 15.05 12.40 -12.46
C GLN A 3 16.28 11.59 -12.92
N ARG A 4 17.17 11.23 -11.98
CA ARG A 4 18.38 10.46 -12.30
C ARG A 4 18.03 9.02 -12.72
N ALA A 5 16.98 8.44 -12.16
CA ALA A 5 16.50 7.13 -12.58
C ALA A 5 15.93 7.18 -14.01
N ASP A 6 15.14 8.21 -14.32
CA ASP A 6 14.57 8.42 -15.66
C ASP A 6 15.67 8.59 -16.72
N GLU A 7 16.70 9.40 -16.43
CA GLU A 7 17.86 9.62 -17.30
C GLU A 7 18.65 8.32 -17.60
N HIS A 8 18.56 7.32 -16.73
CA HIS A 8 19.30 6.06 -16.83
C HIS A 8 18.42 4.83 -17.09
N GLY A 9 17.11 5.01 -17.31
CA GLY A 9 16.17 3.91 -17.51
C GLY A 9 16.09 2.97 -16.30
N LEU A 10 16.23 3.50 -15.09
CA LEU A 10 16.18 2.73 -13.86
C LEU A 10 14.76 2.74 -13.27
N THR A 11 14.31 1.59 -12.76
CA THR A 11 13.09 1.50 -11.95
C THR A 11 13.46 1.54 -10.48
N ILE A 12 12.82 2.43 -9.71
CA ILE A 12 12.98 2.50 -8.25
C ILE A 12 11.83 1.76 -7.60
N LEU A 13 12.16 0.77 -6.76
CA LEU A 13 11.21 0.15 -5.84
C LEU A 13 11.53 0.63 -4.42
N LEU A 14 10.51 1.08 -3.69
CA LEU A 14 10.62 1.57 -2.32
C LEU A 14 9.52 0.96 -1.46
N THR A 15 9.91 0.42 -0.30
CA THR A 15 8.99 0.10 0.79
C THR A 15 8.90 1.30 1.73
N THR A 16 7.70 1.74 2.07
CA THR A 16 7.49 2.92 2.91
C THR A 16 6.26 2.78 3.80
N HIS A 17 6.33 3.33 5.00
CA HIS A 17 5.18 3.58 5.87
C HIS A 17 4.86 5.08 5.96
N SER A 18 5.47 5.92 5.11
CA SER A 18 5.30 7.37 5.13
C SER A 18 4.05 7.79 4.35
N PRO A 19 3.03 8.36 5.02
CA PRO A 19 1.84 8.89 4.34
C PRO A 19 2.18 9.94 3.30
N VAL A 20 3.19 10.78 3.58
CA VAL A 20 3.64 11.83 2.65
C VAL A 20 4.16 11.23 1.34
N VAL A 21 4.92 10.13 1.41
CA VAL A 21 5.42 9.46 0.21
C VAL A 21 4.27 8.79 -0.55
N LEU A 22 3.28 8.22 0.15
CA LEU A 22 2.11 7.61 -0.48
C LEU A 22 1.26 8.65 -1.21
N ASN A 23 1.13 9.87 -0.68
CA ASN A 23 0.36 10.94 -1.30
C ASN A 23 0.87 11.37 -2.67
N GLU A 24 2.17 11.21 -2.93
CA GLU A 24 2.76 11.46 -4.25
C GLU A 24 2.20 10.53 -5.34
N PHE A 25 1.63 9.39 -4.95
CA PHE A 25 1.06 8.39 -5.85
C PHE A 25 -0.48 8.42 -5.90
N SER A 26 -1.16 9.36 -5.22
CA SER A 26 -2.63 9.44 -5.22
C SER A 26 -3.22 9.63 -6.64
N ARG A 27 -2.46 10.20 -7.56
CA ARG A 27 -2.86 10.34 -8.98
C ARG A 27 -2.51 9.13 -9.85
N GLU A 28 -1.62 8.26 -9.38
CA GLU A 28 -1.12 7.09 -10.09
C GLU A 28 -1.17 5.85 -9.17
N PRO A 29 -2.34 5.48 -8.60
CA PRO A 29 -2.43 4.40 -7.61
C PRO A 29 -2.03 3.03 -8.16
N SER A 30 -1.99 2.85 -9.48
CA SER A 30 -1.47 1.64 -10.14
C SER A 30 0.04 1.41 -9.93
N GLN A 31 0.78 2.41 -9.44
CA GLN A 31 2.19 2.28 -9.06
C GLN A 31 2.37 1.84 -7.60
N VAL A 32 1.28 1.70 -6.85
CA VAL A 32 1.31 1.35 -5.43
C VAL A 32 0.92 -0.12 -5.26
N TYR A 33 1.70 -0.82 -4.46
CA TYR A 33 1.45 -2.20 -4.05
C TYR A 33 1.34 -2.22 -2.54
N ILE A 34 0.41 -3.03 -2.03
CA ILE A 34 0.23 -3.24 -0.59
C ILE A 34 0.64 -4.66 -0.23
N ILE A 35 1.02 -4.82 1.03
CA ILE A 35 1.30 -6.12 1.62
C ILE A 35 0.12 -6.43 2.54
N GLU A 36 -0.67 -7.44 2.20
CA GLU A 36 -1.73 -7.94 3.08
C GLU A 36 -1.27 -9.25 3.72
N ARG A 37 -1.56 -9.40 5.02
CA ARG A 37 -1.43 -10.71 5.68
C ARG A 37 -2.63 -11.56 5.32
N GLY A 38 -2.38 -12.83 5.00
CA GLY A 38 -3.44 -13.80 4.79
C GLY A 38 -4.42 -13.89 5.98
N PRO A 39 -5.68 -14.26 5.72
CA PRO A 39 -6.75 -14.27 6.73
C PRO A 39 -6.61 -15.37 7.79
N GLU A 40 -5.69 -16.33 7.62
CA GLU A 40 -5.54 -17.49 8.51
C GLU A 40 -4.34 -17.32 9.44
N ALA A 41 -4.58 -17.41 10.75
CA ALA A 41 -3.58 -17.24 11.80
C ALA A 41 -2.41 -18.24 11.71
N ASP A 42 -2.62 -19.39 11.06
CA ASP A 42 -1.62 -20.44 10.86
C ASP A 42 -0.74 -20.20 9.60
N ASP A 43 -1.13 -19.25 8.74
CA ASP A 43 -0.45 -18.91 7.48
C ASP A 43 0.14 -17.48 7.54
N ALA A 44 0.45 -17.00 8.75
CA ALA A 44 0.96 -15.65 9.04
C ALA A 44 2.29 -15.30 8.34
N ASP A 45 2.96 -16.28 7.74
CA ASP A 45 4.18 -16.12 6.95
C ASP A 45 3.90 -15.88 5.45
N ARG A 46 2.63 -15.98 5.02
CA ARG A 46 2.20 -15.69 3.64
C ARG A 46 1.64 -14.27 3.56
N SER A 47 2.57 -13.33 3.54
CA SER A 47 2.29 -11.97 3.10
C SER A 47 2.23 -11.94 1.57
N GLU A 48 1.10 -11.51 1.00
CA GLU A 48 0.96 -11.33 -0.44
C GLU A 48 1.18 -9.87 -0.82
N VAL A 49 1.92 -9.65 -1.91
CA VAL A 49 2.09 -8.32 -2.50
C VAL A 49 1.10 -8.20 -3.64
N LEU A 50 0.15 -7.28 -3.52
CA LEU A 50 -0.89 -7.07 -4.52
C LEU A 50 -0.97 -5.59 -4.94
N PRO A 51 -1.31 -5.30 -6.21
CA PRO A 51 -1.57 -3.94 -6.64
C PRO A 51 -2.69 -3.31 -5.81
N LEU A 52 -2.52 -2.05 -5.40
CA LEU A 52 -3.54 -1.35 -4.61
C LEU A 52 -4.89 -1.28 -5.36
N THR A 53 -4.85 -1.16 -6.69
CA THR A 53 -6.03 -1.11 -7.56
C THR A 53 -6.76 -2.44 -7.69
N GLU A 54 -6.17 -3.56 -7.25
CA GLU A 54 -6.87 -4.84 -7.13
C GLU A 54 -7.52 -4.99 -5.75
N ALA A 55 -6.90 -4.43 -4.71
CA ALA A 55 -7.43 -4.43 -3.35
C ALA A 55 -8.60 -3.44 -3.14
N ARG A 56 -8.60 -2.33 -3.90
CA ARG A 56 -9.55 -1.22 -3.78
C ARG A 56 -9.92 -0.66 -5.14
N ASP A 57 -11.17 -0.23 -5.28
CA ASP A 57 -11.69 0.36 -6.52
C ASP A 57 -10.92 1.66 -6.89
N PRO A 58 -10.37 1.79 -8.11
CA PRO A 58 -9.63 2.98 -8.52
C PRO A 58 -10.43 4.29 -8.51
N ASN A 59 -11.74 4.24 -8.80
CA ASN A 59 -12.58 5.45 -8.74
C ASN A 59 -12.77 5.88 -7.29
N TRP A 60 -12.98 4.92 -6.37
CA TRP A 60 -13.02 5.22 -4.94
C TRP A 60 -11.70 5.85 -4.46
N LEU A 61 -10.55 5.25 -4.82
CA LEU A 61 -9.23 5.78 -4.46
C LEU A 61 -9.01 7.23 -4.93
N SER A 62 -9.59 7.62 -6.08
CA SER A 62 -9.44 8.97 -6.64
C SER A 62 -10.03 10.10 -5.76
N HIS A 63 -10.83 9.74 -4.76
CA HIS A 63 -11.46 10.69 -3.83
C HIS A 63 -10.65 10.94 -2.56
N PHE A 64 -9.51 10.27 -2.36
CA PHE A 64 -8.73 10.33 -1.13
C PHE A 64 -7.25 10.57 -1.41
N GLU A 65 -6.55 11.10 -0.40
CA GLU A 65 -5.10 11.01 -0.33
C GLU A 65 -4.71 9.63 0.23
N LEU A 66 -3.81 8.91 -0.45
CA LEU A 66 -3.46 7.53 -0.05
C LEU A 66 -2.84 7.45 1.34
N GLY A 67 -2.14 8.49 1.76
CA GLY A 67 -1.58 8.63 3.09
C GLY A 67 -2.64 8.69 4.18
N ASP A 68 -3.78 9.33 3.92
CA ASP A 68 -4.90 9.37 4.87
C ASP A 68 -5.52 7.98 5.02
N LEU A 69 -5.71 7.26 3.90
CA LEU A 69 -6.21 5.88 3.92
C LEU A 69 -5.27 4.93 4.67
N TYR A 70 -3.96 5.11 4.49
CA TYR A 70 -2.96 4.32 5.19
C TYR A 70 -2.96 4.63 6.69
N ALA A 71 -3.05 5.91 7.07
CA ALA A 71 -3.12 6.32 8.47
C ALA A 71 -4.40 5.87 9.18
N ALA A 72 -5.51 5.75 8.44
CA ALA A 72 -6.79 5.26 8.92
C ALA A 72 -6.91 3.72 8.96
N GLU A 73 -5.87 2.99 8.54
CA GLU A 73 -5.88 1.53 8.35
C GLU A 73 -6.91 1.01 7.31
N ASP A 74 -7.42 1.86 6.43
CA ASP A 74 -8.34 1.45 5.35
C ASP A 74 -7.62 0.65 4.24
N ILE A 75 -6.30 0.82 4.13
CA ILE A 75 -5.41 0.11 3.23
C ILE A 75 -4.14 -0.36 3.97
N ALA A 76 -3.57 -1.48 3.53
CA ALA A 76 -2.34 -2.06 4.11
C ALA A 76 -2.39 -2.20 5.64
N SER A 77 -3.57 -2.53 6.17
CA SER A 77 -3.78 -2.68 7.60
C SER A 77 -2.89 -3.76 8.20
N GLN A 78 -2.27 -3.45 9.33
CA GLN A 78 -1.42 -4.38 10.07
C GLN A 78 -2.19 -5.07 11.21
N SER A 79 -3.48 -4.77 11.39
CA SER A 79 -4.29 -5.30 12.50
C SER A 79 -4.75 -6.74 12.24
N ALA A 80 -3.79 -7.66 12.25
CA ALA A 80 -4.02 -9.09 12.42
C ALA A 80 -4.09 -9.52 13.91
N LEU A 81 -4.02 -8.58 14.87
CA LEU A 81 -3.78 -8.90 16.29
C LEU A 81 -4.73 -8.26 17.32
N ALA A 82 -5.86 -7.67 16.89
CA ALA A 82 -6.81 -7.06 17.84
C ALA A 82 -8.08 -7.91 18.10
N ALA A 83 -8.30 -9.00 17.37
CA ALA A 83 -9.53 -9.81 17.46
C ALA A 83 -9.38 -11.12 18.27
N VAL A 84 -8.28 -11.30 19.01
CA VAL A 84 -8.10 -12.42 19.95
C VAL A 84 -7.76 -11.85 21.33
N GLY A 85 -8.76 -11.30 22.01
CA GLY A 85 -8.56 -10.79 23.37
C GLY A 85 -9.61 -9.82 23.93
N ALA A 86 -10.90 -10.02 23.65
CA ALA A 86 -11.99 -9.34 24.38
C ALA A 86 -13.01 -10.37 24.87
#